data_AF-A0A7C5C1K5-F1
#
_entry.id   AF-A0A7C5C1K5-F1
#
_cell.length_a   1.000
_cell.length_b   1.000
_cell.length_c   1.000
_cell.angle_alpha   90.00
_cell.angle_beta   90.00
_cell.angle_gamma   90.00
#
_symmetry.space_group_name_H-M   'P 1'
#
loop_
_entity.id
_entity.type
_entity.pdbx_description
1 polymer ?
#
loop_
_entity_poly.entity_id
_entity_poly.type
_entity_poly.pdbx_seq_one_letter_code
_entity_poly.pdbx_strand_id
1 'polypeptide(L)'
;MHFAIGVFWLLICPAVRGESLCYQGQPGQSFAYRVQITAEEAERIRNWEGVLSYEVRSVAEDRLTITCRGNLAETVKVRHGPAGAPIVLPLPPAIRFPIPRFGTEESEEPMVVIRTNGEIVESRRLENLPYLLGYRETLVFEPLGDEDGQWSKKKEIDVVVLERLGPVFAPAPMGLGEQVKKRLRAHELARYRIAGKTEQGVLIERQYTLRTDQEVAGRPCFEVTGSGQIVFDRQLGRVRELKWEHWITENEELRSLRSRVEVSAQLLSSEEFAELEKRRKAALEEAKARLAQQQKAQPLGPGEKEVLIEELKSGDFFRQFRAAERLARAERQEPAEPVCEALLPLLESERGTLRLAAARALVVWATPTAKAKLLDALQDRRNPLVAGQAMLAIVPFASPEAAEIIAGRINELPQAREALKQIGPPAEEAVLRQLYRVPVGMRTSLLDVLGAIGTEKSLEVLSGLLKQEPIDRPKIEEAIRAIRQRQQETPGMPTNSSRPENGKRQRITSDFIRGEIA
;
A
#
# COMPACT_ATOMS: atom_id res chain seq x y z
N MET A 1 -44.43 -25.99 38.11
CA MET A 1 -44.18 -25.50 36.73
C MET A 1 -43.27 -24.29 36.83
N HIS A 2 -42.02 -24.42 36.38
CA HIS A 2 -41.11 -23.40 35.82
C HIS A 2 -39.79 -24.14 35.56
N PHE A 3 -39.61 -24.64 34.34
CA PHE A 3 -38.36 -25.25 33.89
C PHE A 3 -37.41 -24.11 33.50
N ALA A 4 -36.25 -24.04 34.15
CA ALA A 4 -35.16 -23.17 33.76
C ALA A 4 -34.42 -23.82 32.58
N ILE A 5 -34.54 -23.23 31.39
CA ILE A 5 -33.78 -23.61 30.20
C ILE A 5 -32.42 -22.93 30.29
N GLY A 6 -31.42 -23.66 30.77
CA GLY A 6 -30.02 -23.27 30.65
C GLY A 6 -29.55 -23.49 29.21
N VAL A 7 -29.33 -22.41 28.47
CA VAL A 7 -28.70 -22.46 27.14
C VAL A 7 -27.21 -22.72 27.35
N PHE A 8 -26.81 -23.99 27.28
CA PHE A 8 -25.41 -24.38 27.13
C PHE A 8 -24.94 -23.96 25.75
N TRP A 9 -24.06 -22.97 25.68
CA TRP A 9 -23.23 -22.76 24.49
C TRP A 9 -22.31 -23.97 24.35
N LEU A 10 -22.71 -24.93 23.51
CA LEU A 10 -21.80 -25.95 23.03
C LEU A 10 -20.74 -25.25 22.17
N LEU A 11 -19.54 -25.12 22.73
CA LEU A 11 -18.32 -25.00 21.95
C LEU A 11 -18.26 -26.23 21.03
N ILE A 12 -18.69 -26.06 19.78
CA ILE A 12 -18.42 -27.04 18.73
C ILE A 12 -16.93 -26.91 18.43
N CYS A 13 -16.11 -27.63 19.19
CA CYS A 13 -14.77 -27.99 18.75
C CYS A 13 -14.95 -28.71 17.40
N PRO A 14 -14.34 -28.26 16.29
CA PRO A 14 -14.27 -29.11 15.11
C PRO A 14 -13.58 -30.42 15.55
N ALA A 15 -14.22 -31.53 15.20
CA ALA A 15 -13.77 -32.87 15.51
C ALA A 15 -12.29 -33.03 15.16
N VAL A 16 -11.52 -33.55 16.10
CA VAL A 16 -10.14 -34.00 15.89
C VAL A 16 -10.17 -35.03 14.74
N ARG A 17 -9.82 -34.60 13.52
CA ARG A 17 -9.47 -35.53 12.44
C ARG A 17 -8.13 -36.18 12.83
N GLY A 18 -8.14 -37.50 12.85
CA GLY A 18 -7.09 -38.35 13.42
C GLY A 18 -5.72 -38.21 12.77
N GLU A 19 -4.73 -38.70 13.54
CA GLU A 19 -3.39 -39.25 13.21
C GLU A 19 -2.46 -38.56 12.20
N SER A 20 -2.96 -37.98 11.11
CA SER A 20 -2.20 -37.37 10.03
C SER A 20 -1.76 -35.92 10.30
N LEU A 21 -0.56 -35.57 9.84
CA LEU A 21 -0.01 -34.21 9.92
C LEU A 21 -0.73 -33.30 8.92
N CYS A 22 -1.39 -32.24 9.39
CA CYS A 22 -2.08 -31.30 8.52
C CYS A 22 -2.04 -29.86 9.02
N TYR A 23 -1.91 -28.92 8.09
CA TYR A 23 -2.05 -27.50 8.33
C TYR A 23 -3.50 -27.14 8.62
N GLN A 24 -3.72 -26.38 9.69
CA GLN A 24 -5.05 -25.96 10.15
C GLN A 24 -5.09 -24.47 10.45
N GLY A 25 -6.26 -23.87 10.27
CA GLY A 25 -6.50 -22.49 10.62
C GLY A 25 -7.96 -22.10 10.53
N GLN A 26 -8.27 -20.88 10.96
CA GLN A 26 -9.61 -20.27 10.85
C GLN A 26 -9.51 -18.97 10.04
N PRO A 27 -10.54 -18.59 9.26
CA PRO A 27 -10.56 -17.30 8.59
C PRO A 27 -10.32 -16.13 9.57
N GLY A 28 -9.43 -15.22 9.22
CA GLY A 28 -8.97 -14.09 10.06
C GLY A 28 -7.91 -14.46 11.10
N GLN A 29 -7.59 -15.75 11.29
CA GLN A 29 -6.54 -16.15 12.21
C GLN A 29 -5.17 -15.68 11.69
N SER A 30 -4.42 -15.01 12.56
CA SER A 30 -3.06 -14.55 12.27
C SER A 30 -2.05 -15.18 13.20
N PHE A 31 -0.85 -15.41 12.69
CA PHE A 31 0.30 -15.94 13.43
C PHE A 31 1.60 -15.43 12.80
N ALA A 32 2.70 -15.48 13.53
CA ALA A 32 3.96 -14.94 13.05
C ALA A 32 5.16 -15.77 13.44
N TYR A 33 6.21 -15.70 12.62
CA TYR A 33 7.49 -16.37 12.83
C TYR A 33 8.60 -15.34 12.93
N ARG A 34 9.45 -15.49 13.94
CA ARG A 34 10.78 -14.89 13.95
C ARG A 34 11.66 -15.70 13.02
N VAL A 35 12.20 -15.05 11.99
CA VAL A 35 13.00 -15.67 10.94
C VAL A 35 14.40 -15.10 10.96
N GLN A 36 15.39 -15.98 10.91
CA GLN A 36 16.80 -15.63 10.77
C GLN A 36 17.43 -16.50 9.69
N ILE A 37 18.10 -15.86 8.74
CA ILE A 37 18.90 -16.50 7.68
C ILE A 37 20.32 -15.98 7.79
N THR A 38 21.30 -16.85 7.88
CA THR A 38 22.72 -16.51 7.93
C THR A 38 23.41 -17.19 6.75
N ALA A 39 24.05 -16.41 5.89
CA ALA A 39 24.86 -16.93 4.79
C ALA A 39 26.32 -16.57 4.99
N GLU A 40 27.16 -17.58 5.13
CA GLU A 40 28.61 -17.45 5.18
C GLU A 40 29.19 -17.70 3.80
N GLU A 41 29.73 -16.63 3.22
CA GLU A 41 30.51 -16.66 1.98
C GLU A 41 32.01 -16.58 2.31
N ALA A 42 32.86 -16.74 1.28
CA ALA A 42 34.31 -16.67 1.44
C ALA A 42 34.78 -15.34 2.09
N GLU A 43 34.21 -14.21 1.65
CA GLU A 43 34.66 -12.87 2.04
C GLU A 43 33.71 -12.15 3.01
N ARG A 44 32.48 -12.65 3.20
CA ARG A 44 31.44 -11.93 3.96
C ARG A 44 30.45 -12.88 4.61
N ILE A 45 29.80 -12.38 5.65
CA ILE A 45 28.67 -13.01 6.32
C ILE A 45 27.48 -12.08 6.15
N ARG A 46 26.37 -12.59 5.61
CA ARG A 46 25.13 -11.84 5.46
C ARG A 46 24.05 -12.44 6.35
N ASN A 47 23.37 -11.59 7.09
CA ASN A 47 22.28 -12.00 7.98
C ASN A 47 20.99 -11.30 7.56
N TRP A 48 19.91 -12.05 7.43
CA TRP A 48 18.56 -11.53 7.30
C TRP A 48 17.78 -11.88 8.54
N GLU A 49 17.23 -10.89 9.21
CA GLU A 49 16.42 -11.09 10.42
C GLU A 49 15.12 -10.30 10.33
N GLY A 50 14.02 -10.88 10.77
CA GLY A 50 12.75 -10.19 10.85
C GLY A 50 11.62 -11.07 11.34
N VAL A 51 10.40 -10.54 11.24
CA VAL A 51 9.17 -11.26 11.58
C VAL A 51 8.30 -11.36 10.34
N LEU A 52 7.90 -12.59 10.00
CA LEU A 52 6.93 -12.87 8.95
C LEU A 52 5.59 -13.22 9.60
N SER A 53 4.56 -12.45 9.28
CA SER A 53 3.19 -12.64 9.76
C SER A 53 2.34 -13.23 8.65
N TYR A 54 1.58 -14.27 8.99
CA TYR A 54 0.69 -15.00 8.11
C TYR A 54 -0.75 -14.81 8.59
N GLU A 55 -1.66 -14.54 7.66
CA GLU A 55 -3.09 -14.41 7.91
C GLU A 55 -3.83 -15.42 7.03
N VAL A 56 -4.69 -16.22 7.65
CA VAL A 56 -5.59 -17.15 6.95
C VAL A 56 -6.79 -16.36 6.46
N ARG A 57 -6.91 -16.17 5.14
CA ARG A 57 -8.02 -15.42 4.53
C ARG A 57 -9.28 -16.27 4.40
N SER A 58 -9.13 -17.52 3.99
CA SER A 58 -10.25 -18.45 3.80
C SER A 58 -9.78 -19.89 3.98
N VAL A 59 -10.74 -20.76 4.33
CA VAL A 59 -10.53 -22.20 4.52
C VAL A 59 -11.61 -22.94 3.74
N ALA A 60 -11.18 -23.86 2.88
CA ALA A 60 -12.04 -24.84 2.20
C ALA A 60 -11.69 -26.25 2.72
N GLU A 61 -12.43 -27.28 2.29
CA GLU A 61 -12.32 -28.64 2.86
C GLU A 61 -10.89 -29.21 2.89
N ASP A 62 -10.07 -28.90 1.89
CA ASP A 62 -8.68 -29.38 1.73
C ASP A 62 -7.67 -28.26 1.48
N ARG A 63 -8.07 -26.98 1.58
CA ARG A 63 -7.24 -25.82 1.18
C ARG A 63 -7.31 -24.66 2.17
N LEU A 64 -6.19 -23.98 2.32
CA LEU A 64 -6.07 -22.73 3.07
C LEU A 64 -5.55 -21.64 2.13
N THR A 65 -6.22 -20.49 2.12
CA THR A 65 -5.73 -19.28 1.46
C THR A 65 -5.02 -18.40 2.48
N ILE A 66 -3.76 -18.08 2.23
CA ILE A 66 -2.88 -17.41 3.19
C ILE A 66 -2.25 -16.20 2.53
N THR A 67 -2.19 -15.10 3.27
CA THR A 67 -1.41 -13.92 2.90
C THR A 67 -0.26 -13.75 3.87
N CYS A 68 0.94 -13.46 3.37
CA CYS A 68 2.12 -13.19 4.17
C CYS A 68 2.45 -11.69 4.15
N ARG A 69 2.85 -11.16 5.30
CA ARG A 69 3.34 -9.78 5.47
C ARG A 69 4.59 -9.80 6.32
N GLY A 70 5.45 -8.80 6.15
CA GLY A 70 6.68 -8.66 6.92
C GLY A 70 7.87 -8.51 6.00
N ASN A 71 9.01 -8.16 6.58
CA ASN A 71 10.25 -7.99 5.85
C ASN A 71 11.41 -8.53 6.67
N LEU A 72 12.45 -9.00 5.99
CA LEU A 72 13.69 -9.44 6.61
C LEU A 72 14.76 -8.39 6.34
N ALA A 73 15.29 -7.79 7.40
CA ALA A 73 16.34 -6.78 7.30
C ALA A 73 17.68 -7.45 7.04
N GLU A 74 18.36 -7.05 5.97
CA GLU A 74 19.72 -7.53 5.64
C GLU A 74 20.78 -6.74 6.40
N THR A 75 21.74 -7.45 6.97
CA THR A 75 22.99 -6.90 7.51
C THR A 75 24.18 -7.66 6.93
N VAL A 76 25.28 -6.96 6.63
CA VAL A 76 26.46 -7.55 5.98
C VAL A 76 27.70 -7.26 6.83
N LYS A 77 28.50 -8.30 7.10
CA LYS A 77 29.81 -8.22 7.77
C LYS A 77 30.89 -8.77 6.83
N VAL A 78 31.98 -8.03 6.62
CA VAL A 78 33.11 -8.47 5.78
C VAL A 78 34.13 -9.21 6.66
N ARG A 79 34.61 -10.39 6.23
CA ARG A 79 35.55 -11.23 6.99
C ARG A 79 36.98 -10.67 7.00
N HIS A 80 37.42 -10.06 5.90
CA HIS A 80 38.72 -9.39 5.79
C HIS A 80 38.58 -8.11 4.96
N GLY A 81 38.79 -6.95 5.58
CA GLY A 81 38.95 -5.67 4.89
C GLY A 81 40.29 -5.04 5.28
N PRO A 82 40.96 -4.29 4.39
CA PRO A 82 42.16 -3.56 4.76
C PRO A 82 41.83 -2.60 5.90
N ALA A 83 42.77 -2.42 6.83
CA ALA A 83 42.69 -1.34 7.81
C ALA A 83 42.51 -0.01 7.05
N GLY A 84 41.29 0.56 7.09
CA GLY A 84 40.97 1.83 6.44
C GLY A 84 39.83 1.84 5.41
N ALA A 85 39.10 0.73 5.17
CA ALA A 85 37.85 0.83 4.40
C ALA A 85 36.81 1.65 5.19
N PRO A 86 36.06 2.58 4.54
CA PRO A 86 35.16 3.48 5.27
C PRO A 86 34.14 2.65 6.03
N ILE A 87 34.05 2.92 7.33
CA ILE A 87 33.00 2.40 8.20
C ILE A 87 31.67 2.76 7.53
N VAL A 88 31.01 1.78 6.94
CA VAL A 88 29.60 1.91 6.56
C VAL A 88 28.86 1.98 7.88
N LEU A 89 28.70 3.21 8.40
CA LEU A 89 27.73 3.50 9.44
C LEU A 89 26.42 2.85 8.98
N PRO A 90 25.76 2.02 9.82
CA PRO A 90 24.47 1.50 9.47
C PRO A 90 23.60 2.71 9.17
N LEU A 91 23.21 2.86 7.90
CA LEU A 91 22.06 3.71 7.61
C LEU A 91 20.97 3.18 8.53
N PRO A 92 20.37 4.02 9.40
CA PRO A 92 19.27 3.59 10.25
C PRO A 92 18.28 2.87 9.35
N PRO A 93 17.63 1.78 9.81
CA PRO A 93 16.71 1.02 8.99
C PRO A 93 15.85 2.04 8.28
N ALA A 94 16.07 2.16 6.97
CA ALA A 94 15.27 3.08 6.21
C ALA A 94 13.88 2.57 6.51
N ILE A 95 13.09 3.38 7.21
CA ILE A 95 11.66 3.33 7.08
C ILE A 95 11.52 3.56 5.59
N ARG A 96 11.51 2.45 4.83
CA ARG A 96 10.95 2.40 3.50
C ARG A 96 9.50 2.64 3.80
N PHE A 97 9.16 3.91 4.00
CA PHE A 97 7.83 4.37 3.71
C PHE A 97 7.51 3.71 2.38
N PRO A 98 6.38 2.99 2.26
CA PRO A 98 5.90 2.71 0.92
C PRO A 98 5.86 4.08 0.25
N ILE A 99 6.79 4.33 -0.67
CA ILE A 99 6.64 5.43 -1.61
C ILE A 99 5.26 5.12 -2.19
N PRO A 100 4.24 5.96 -1.96
CA PRO A 100 2.95 5.69 -2.54
C PRO A 100 3.20 5.59 -4.04
N ARG A 101 3.11 4.37 -4.58
CA ARG A 101 2.98 4.18 -6.02
C ARG A 101 1.67 4.88 -6.34
N PHE A 102 1.79 6.11 -6.84
CA PHE A 102 0.67 6.84 -7.40
C PHE A 102 0.29 6.13 -8.70
N GLY A 103 -0.53 5.10 -8.53
CA GLY A 103 -1.13 4.28 -9.56
C GLY A 103 -2.27 3.53 -8.89
N THR A 104 -3.49 3.84 -9.30
CA THR A 104 -4.73 3.16 -8.90
C THR A 104 -4.83 1.79 -9.56
N GLU A 105 -3.86 0.93 -9.27
CA GLU A 105 -4.12 -0.50 -9.26
C GLU A 105 -4.14 -0.86 -7.78
N GLU A 106 -5.27 -1.39 -7.31
CA GLU A 106 -5.27 -2.17 -6.08
C GLU A 106 -4.10 -3.14 -6.20
N SER A 107 -3.03 -2.87 -5.45
CA SER A 107 -1.86 -3.73 -5.49
C SER A 107 -2.31 -5.07 -4.93
N GLU A 108 -2.59 -6.02 -5.83
CA GLU A 108 -3.02 -7.37 -5.46
C GLU A 108 -2.09 -7.89 -4.35
N GLU A 109 -2.67 -8.23 -3.19
CA GLU A 109 -1.90 -8.70 -2.04
C GLU A 109 -1.21 -10.04 -2.37
N PRO A 110 0.01 -10.30 -1.86
CA PRO A 110 0.65 -11.59 -2.03
C PRO A 110 -0.22 -12.69 -1.40
N MET A 111 -0.54 -13.72 -2.20
CA MET A 111 -1.47 -14.78 -1.83
C MET A 111 -0.87 -16.13 -2.17
N VAL A 112 -1.05 -17.10 -1.28
CA VAL A 112 -0.74 -18.51 -1.52
C VAL A 112 -1.93 -19.36 -1.10
N VAL A 113 -2.31 -20.29 -1.95
CA VAL A 113 -3.28 -21.35 -1.65
C VAL A 113 -2.49 -22.63 -1.43
N ILE A 114 -2.55 -23.16 -0.22
CA ILE A 114 -1.93 -24.44 0.14
C ILE A 114 -3.00 -25.49 0.40
N ARG A 115 -2.67 -26.75 0.14
CA ARG A 115 -3.40 -27.90 0.66
C ARG A 115 -3.12 -28.08 2.15
N THR A 116 -3.97 -28.80 2.84
CA THR A 116 -3.77 -29.17 4.25
C THR A 116 -2.49 -30.00 4.46
N ASN A 117 -1.97 -30.68 3.44
CA ASN A 117 -0.67 -31.36 3.48
C ASN A 117 0.53 -30.42 3.17
N GLY A 118 0.33 -29.11 3.00
CA GLY A 118 1.40 -28.16 2.73
C GLY A 118 1.76 -27.99 1.25
N GLU A 119 1.14 -28.74 0.34
CA GLU A 119 1.39 -28.55 -1.10
C GLU A 119 0.79 -27.23 -1.61
N ILE A 120 1.59 -26.47 -2.35
CA ILE A 120 1.16 -25.20 -2.96
C ILE A 120 0.33 -25.50 -4.21
N VAL A 121 -0.89 -24.97 -4.26
CA VAL A 121 -1.84 -25.13 -5.38
C VAL A 121 -1.82 -23.90 -6.29
N GLU A 122 -1.84 -22.71 -5.68
CA GLU A 122 -1.85 -21.44 -6.39
C GLU A 122 -0.98 -20.45 -5.62
N SER A 123 -0.31 -19.56 -6.32
CA SER A 123 0.45 -18.47 -5.72
C SER A 123 0.41 -17.23 -6.60
N ARG A 124 0.44 -16.05 -5.95
CA ARG A 124 0.49 -14.74 -6.61
C ARG A 124 1.45 -13.83 -5.87
N ARG A 125 2.26 -13.09 -6.64
CA ARG A 125 3.27 -12.13 -6.16
C ARG A 125 4.18 -12.70 -5.07
N LEU A 126 4.81 -13.83 -5.36
CA LEU A 126 5.80 -14.40 -4.46
C LEU A 126 7.11 -13.60 -4.48
N GLU A 127 7.71 -13.43 -3.32
CA GLU A 127 9.02 -12.80 -3.18
C GLU A 127 10.09 -13.87 -2.92
N ASN A 128 11.08 -13.95 -3.81
CA ASN A 128 12.20 -14.88 -3.67
C ASN A 128 13.02 -14.55 -2.42
N LEU A 129 13.28 -15.57 -1.61
CA LEU A 129 14.33 -15.53 -0.61
C LEU A 129 15.70 -15.73 -1.28
N PRO A 130 16.78 -15.17 -0.70
CA PRO A 130 18.12 -15.35 -1.25
C PRO A 130 18.54 -16.83 -1.18
N TYR A 131 19.58 -17.19 -1.94
CA TYR A 131 20.21 -18.53 -1.88
C TYR A 131 19.29 -19.71 -2.19
N LEU A 132 18.35 -19.55 -3.12
CA LEU A 132 17.44 -20.62 -3.57
C LEU A 132 16.60 -21.20 -2.42
N LEU A 133 16.31 -20.39 -1.39
CA LEU A 133 15.47 -20.76 -0.25
C LEU A 133 13.97 -20.83 -0.57
N GLY A 134 13.60 -20.67 -1.85
CA GLY A 134 12.22 -20.57 -2.29
C GLY A 134 11.65 -19.18 -2.04
N TYR A 135 10.41 -19.12 -1.59
CA TYR A 135 9.66 -17.88 -1.45
C TYR A 135 9.37 -17.56 0.01
N ARG A 136 9.33 -16.27 0.34
CA ARG A 136 9.04 -15.78 1.70
C ARG A 136 7.69 -16.28 2.18
N GLU A 137 6.68 -16.23 1.32
CA GLU A 137 5.31 -16.61 1.62
C GLU A 137 5.14 -18.11 1.91
N THR A 138 6.10 -18.93 1.48
CA THR A 138 6.04 -20.39 1.58
C THR A 138 7.06 -20.99 2.55
N LEU A 139 7.87 -20.16 3.21
CA LEU A 139 9.04 -20.60 3.98
C LEU A 139 8.72 -21.63 5.07
N VAL A 140 7.57 -21.51 5.73
CA VAL A 140 7.14 -22.38 6.84
C VAL A 140 6.15 -23.47 6.42
N PHE A 141 5.84 -23.55 5.12
CA PHE A 141 4.92 -24.52 4.55
C PHE A 141 5.71 -25.61 3.82
N GLU A 142 5.93 -26.71 4.53
CA GLU A 142 6.64 -27.89 4.05
C GLU A 142 5.61 -28.99 3.71
N PRO A 143 5.84 -29.79 2.66
CA PRO A 143 4.97 -30.90 2.36
C PRO A 143 5.00 -31.93 3.50
N LEU A 144 3.83 -32.28 4.01
CA LEU A 144 3.61 -33.27 5.06
C LEU A 144 3.24 -34.60 4.38
N GLY A 145 3.87 -35.68 4.84
CA GLY A 145 3.58 -37.04 4.36
C GLY A 145 2.50 -37.75 5.16
N ASP A 146 2.13 -38.91 4.66
CA ASP A 146 1.16 -39.81 5.29
C ASP A 146 1.81 -40.67 6.41
N GLU A 147 1.02 -41.57 7.00
CA GLU A 147 1.26 -42.25 8.27
C GLU A 147 2.55 -43.10 8.36
N ASP A 148 3.14 -43.50 7.23
CA ASP A 148 4.38 -44.30 7.16
C ASP A 148 5.63 -43.57 7.66
N GLY A 149 5.51 -42.26 7.89
CA GLY A 149 6.55 -41.45 8.53
C GLY A 149 7.81 -41.24 7.69
N GLN A 150 7.81 -41.61 6.41
CA GLN A 150 8.85 -41.27 5.44
C GLN A 150 8.22 -40.88 4.10
N TRP A 151 8.66 -39.76 3.52
CA TRP A 151 8.20 -39.34 2.20
C TRP A 151 9.29 -38.56 1.46
N SER A 152 9.09 -38.36 0.16
CA SER A 152 10.01 -37.54 -0.63
C SER A 152 9.28 -36.72 -1.67
N LYS A 153 9.82 -35.54 -1.98
CA LYS A 153 9.35 -34.67 -3.04
C LYS A 153 10.45 -34.51 -4.07
N LYS A 154 10.08 -34.73 -5.33
CA LYS A 154 10.93 -34.49 -6.49
C LYS A 154 10.31 -33.36 -7.30
N LYS A 155 11.14 -32.39 -7.68
CA LYS A 155 10.73 -31.31 -8.57
C LYS A 155 11.84 -31.04 -9.57
N GLU A 156 11.41 -30.54 -10.71
CA GLU A 156 12.27 -29.98 -11.71
C GLU A 156 12.06 -28.46 -11.70
N ILE A 157 13.16 -27.72 -11.59
CA ILE A 157 13.12 -26.26 -11.47
C ILE A 157 14.19 -25.63 -12.36
N ASP A 158 13.95 -24.38 -12.74
CA ASP A 158 14.94 -23.57 -13.44
C ASP A 158 15.68 -22.67 -12.44
N VAL A 159 16.99 -22.84 -12.34
CA VAL A 159 17.89 -21.94 -11.61
C VAL A 159 18.27 -20.78 -12.54
N VAL A 160 17.85 -19.58 -12.19
CA VAL A 160 18.16 -18.36 -12.94
C VAL A 160 19.34 -17.65 -12.29
N VAL A 161 20.45 -17.55 -13.04
CA VAL A 161 21.63 -16.79 -12.62
C VAL A 161 21.47 -15.36 -13.12
N LEU A 162 21.45 -14.41 -12.20
CA LEU A 162 21.35 -12.99 -12.51
C LEU A 162 22.73 -12.34 -12.47
N GLU A 163 23.04 -11.52 -13.47
CA GLU A 163 24.20 -10.63 -13.49
C GLU A 163 23.74 -9.22 -13.14
N ARG A 164 24.29 -8.68 -12.05
CA ARG A 164 24.05 -7.29 -11.66
C ARG A 164 25.14 -6.40 -12.27
N LEU A 165 24.74 -5.55 -13.21
CA LEU A 165 25.60 -4.52 -13.78
C LEU A 165 25.61 -3.27 -12.87
N GLY A 166 26.68 -3.08 -12.10
CA GLY A 166 26.91 -1.86 -11.31
C GLY A 166 27.46 -2.09 -9.90
N PRO A 167 27.96 -1.04 -9.21
CA PRO A 167 28.53 -1.17 -7.86
C PRO A 167 27.46 -1.59 -6.84
N VAL A 168 27.83 -2.55 -5.97
CA VAL A 168 26.98 -3.20 -4.94
C VAL A 168 26.33 -2.19 -3.96
N PHE A 169 26.93 -1.01 -3.80
CA PHE A 169 26.57 -0.01 -2.79
C PHE A 169 25.67 1.13 -3.28
N ALA A 170 25.31 1.18 -4.56
CA ALA A 170 24.42 2.23 -5.08
C ALA A 170 23.06 1.64 -5.50
N PRO A 171 21.93 2.36 -5.29
CA PRO A 171 20.70 2.06 -6.01
C PRO A 171 21.02 2.13 -7.50
N ALA A 172 20.67 1.09 -8.25
CA ALA A 172 20.97 1.02 -9.67
C ALA A 172 20.37 2.26 -10.37
N PRO A 173 21.12 2.96 -11.24
CA PRO A 173 20.53 4.00 -12.07
C PRO A 173 19.35 3.41 -12.85
N MET A 174 18.26 4.19 -13.00
CA MET A 174 17.06 3.77 -13.72
C MET A 174 17.43 3.11 -15.05
N GLY A 175 17.15 1.81 -15.20
CA GLY A 175 17.35 1.07 -16.45
C GLY A 175 18.51 0.07 -16.49
N LEU A 176 19.43 0.07 -15.51
CA LEU A 176 20.47 -0.97 -15.37
C LEU A 176 20.05 -1.97 -14.28
N GLY A 177 19.01 -2.75 -14.59
CA GLY A 177 18.52 -3.82 -13.71
C GLY A 177 19.40 -5.07 -13.73
N GLU A 178 19.12 -6.00 -12.82
CA GLU A 178 19.64 -7.37 -12.88
C GLU A 178 19.24 -8.01 -14.22
N GLN A 179 20.23 -8.47 -15.00
CA GLN A 179 19.96 -9.18 -16.24
C GLN A 179 20.09 -10.69 -16.02
N VAL A 180 19.24 -11.47 -16.70
CA VAL A 180 19.37 -12.93 -16.68
C VAL A 180 20.61 -13.32 -17.47
N LYS A 181 21.63 -13.82 -16.76
CA LYS A 181 22.89 -14.31 -17.35
C LYS A 181 22.72 -15.70 -17.94
N LYS A 182 22.12 -16.62 -17.17
CA LYS A 182 21.91 -18.03 -17.54
C LYS A 182 20.63 -18.58 -16.89
N ARG A 183 20.02 -19.56 -17.55
CA ARG A 183 18.99 -20.43 -16.96
C ARG A 183 19.50 -21.86 -17.00
N LEU A 184 19.49 -22.53 -15.86
CA LEU A 184 20.03 -23.88 -15.68
C LEU A 184 18.92 -24.78 -15.15
N ARG A 185 18.67 -25.89 -15.86
CA ARG A 185 17.67 -26.88 -15.44
C ARG A 185 18.24 -27.68 -14.26
N ALA A 186 17.46 -27.85 -13.20
CA ALA A 186 17.88 -28.51 -11.99
C ALA A 186 16.83 -29.46 -11.43
N HIS A 187 17.33 -30.51 -10.78
CA HIS A 187 16.55 -31.53 -10.10
C HIS A 187 16.63 -31.34 -8.59
N GLU A 188 15.49 -31.07 -7.98
CA GLU A 188 15.30 -30.95 -6.53
C GLU A 188 14.80 -32.28 -5.97
N LEU A 189 15.45 -32.76 -4.91
CA LEU A 189 15.03 -33.91 -4.11
C LEU A 189 15.04 -33.53 -2.63
N ALA A 190 13.86 -33.49 -2.02
CA ALA A 190 13.70 -33.36 -0.58
C ALA A 190 13.18 -34.69 -0.02
N ARG A 191 13.85 -35.23 1.00
CA ARG A 191 13.44 -36.44 1.73
C ARG A 191 13.12 -36.07 3.16
N TYR A 192 12.05 -36.64 3.68
CA TYR A 192 11.54 -36.35 5.00
C TYR A 192 11.34 -37.65 5.77
N ARG A 193 11.55 -37.58 7.08
CA ARG A 193 11.28 -38.70 7.99
C ARG A 193 10.82 -38.18 9.34
N ILE A 194 9.80 -38.80 9.91
CA ILE A 194 9.43 -38.62 11.31
C ILE A 194 10.52 -39.23 12.18
N ALA A 195 11.28 -38.38 12.86
CA ALA A 195 12.36 -38.79 13.75
C ALA A 195 11.85 -39.11 15.15
N GLY A 196 10.73 -38.51 15.57
CA GLY A 196 10.11 -38.79 16.86
C GLY A 196 8.85 -37.98 17.11
N LYS A 197 8.15 -38.33 18.19
CA LYS A 197 7.00 -37.57 18.72
C LYS A 197 7.42 -37.01 20.07
N THR A 198 7.23 -35.71 20.28
CA THR A 198 7.50 -35.02 21.55
C THR A 198 6.19 -34.48 22.13
N GLU A 199 6.19 -34.03 23.38
CA GLU A 199 5.04 -33.32 23.96
C GLU A 199 4.70 -32.04 23.18
N GLN A 200 5.69 -31.46 22.49
CA GLN A 200 5.57 -30.21 21.75
C GLN A 200 5.16 -30.39 20.28
N GLY A 201 5.07 -31.63 19.78
CA GLY A 201 4.72 -31.90 18.39
C GLY A 201 5.39 -33.14 17.79
N VAL A 202 5.47 -33.18 16.46
CA VAL A 202 6.17 -34.23 15.71
C VAL A 202 7.46 -33.66 15.15
N LEU A 203 8.58 -34.33 15.44
CA LEU A 203 9.89 -33.98 14.91
C LEU A 203 10.09 -34.66 13.56
N ILE A 204 10.31 -33.84 12.53
CA ILE A 204 10.54 -34.25 11.15
C ILE A 204 11.97 -33.87 10.77
N GLU A 205 12.76 -34.87 10.36
CA GLU A 205 14.06 -34.66 9.73
C GLU A 205 13.88 -34.44 8.24
N ARG A 206 14.61 -33.47 7.69
CA ARG A 206 14.64 -33.15 6.27
C ARG A 206 16.06 -33.32 5.73
N GLN A 207 16.21 -33.98 4.60
CA GLN A 207 17.41 -33.99 3.79
C GLN A 207 17.09 -33.37 2.42
N TYR A 208 17.99 -32.53 1.93
CA TYR A 208 17.77 -31.76 0.72
C TYR A 208 18.95 -31.89 -0.23
N THR A 209 18.64 -32.07 -1.51
CA THR A 209 19.61 -32.02 -2.60
C THR A 209 19.02 -31.32 -3.81
N LEU A 210 19.77 -30.41 -4.41
CA LEU A 210 19.47 -29.81 -5.71
C LEU A 210 20.71 -29.89 -6.58
N ARG A 211 20.56 -30.34 -7.83
CA ARG A 211 21.66 -30.44 -8.79
C ARG A 211 21.22 -29.99 -10.18
N THR A 212 22.05 -29.18 -10.83
CA THR A 212 21.84 -28.81 -12.23
C THR A 212 22.27 -29.91 -13.20
N ASP A 213 21.59 -30.02 -14.33
CA ASP A 213 21.94 -30.97 -15.39
C ASP A 213 23.23 -30.57 -16.13
N GLN A 214 23.49 -29.27 -16.19
CA GLN A 214 24.69 -28.74 -16.82
C GLN A 214 25.88 -29.01 -15.90
N GLU A 215 26.96 -29.54 -16.47
CA GLU A 215 28.19 -29.84 -15.77
C GLU A 215 29.38 -29.00 -16.27
N VAL A 216 30.29 -28.71 -15.36
CA VAL A 216 31.60 -28.13 -15.63
C VAL A 216 32.65 -29.04 -15.00
N ALA A 217 33.59 -29.53 -15.82
CA ALA A 217 34.60 -30.50 -15.40
C ALA A 217 34.02 -31.74 -14.67
N GLY A 218 32.90 -32.29 -15.19
CA GLY A 218 32.24 -33.48 -14.66
C GLY A 218 31.51 -33.28 -13.32
N ARG A 219 31.22 -32.04 -12.93
CA ARG A 219 30.47 -31.68 -11.72
C ARG A 219 29.31 -30.75 -12.07
N PRO A 220 28.14 -30.84 -11.42
CA PRO A 220 27.04 -29.91 -11.65
C PRO A 220 27.46 -28.45 -11.48
N CYS A 221 27.01 -27.56 -12.37
CA CYS A 221 27.23 -26.11 -12.26
C CYS A 221 26.80 -25.56 -10.89
N PHE A 222 25.63 -26.01 -10.41
CA PHE A 222 25.16 -25.75 -9.06
C PHE A 222 24.80 -27.05 -8.35
N GLU A 223 25.26 -27.17 -7.12
CA GLU A 223 24.87 -28.21 -6.19
C GLU A 223 24.50 -27.60 -4.84
N VAL A 224 23.33 -27.97 -4.33
CA VAL A 224 22.91 -27.63 -2.97
C VAL A 224 22.68 -28.92 -2.19
N THR A 225 23.29 -29.04 -1.03
CA THR A 225 23.08 -30.18 -0.12
C THR A 225 22.84 -29.68 1.29
N GLY A 226 21.83 -30.20 1.96
CA GLY A 226 21.53 -29.77 3.32
C GLY A 226 20.68 -30.74 4.12
N SER A 227 20.55 -30.42 5.39
CA SER A 227 19.71 -31.15 6.32
C SER A 227 19.10 -30.22 7.36
N GLY A 228 17.98 -30.63 7.93
CA GLY A 228 17.31 -29.85 8.95
C GLY A 228 16.29 -30.62 9.74
N GLN A 229 15.68 -29.91 10.67
CA GLN A 229 14.66 -30.38 11.58
C GLN A 229 13.48 -29.41 11.56
N ILE A 230 12.28 -29.99 11.58
CA ILE A 230 11.02 -29.27 11.64
C ILE A 230 10.24 -29.86 12.82
N VAL A 231 9.77 -29.00 13.71
CA VAL A 231 8.87 -29.37 14.81
C VAL A 231 7.47 -28.95 14.39
N PHE A 232 6.59 -29.91 14.12
CA PHE A 232 5.20 -29.66 13.74
C PHE A 232 4.27 -29.81 14.93
N ASP A 233 3.56 -28.74 15.30
CA ASP A 233 2.56 -28.76 16.37
C ASP A 233 1.21 -29.26 15.82
N ARG A 234 0.80 -30.45 16.28
CA ARG A 234 -0.44 -31.10 15.84
C ARG A 234 -1.70 -30.42 16.36
N GLN A 235 -1.63 -29.76 17.52
CA GLN A 235 -2.79 -29.08 18.11
C GLN A 235 -3.05 -27.76 17.39
N LEU A 236 -1.98 -27.04 17.05
CA LEU A 236 -2.06 -25.79 16.30
C LEU A 236 -2.19 -26.00 14.78
N GLY A 237 -1.87 -27.21 14.30
CA GLY A 237 -1.83 -27.55 12.88
C GLY A 237 -0.83 -26.68 12.11
N ARG A 238 0.38 -26.50 12.64
CA ARG A 238 1.40 -25.66 12.00
C ARG A 238 2.82 -26.01 12.47
N VAL A 239 3.80 -25.56 11.69
CA VAL A 239 5.21 -25.62 12.10
C VAL A 239 5.42 -24.71 13.31
N ARG A 240 6.00 -25.24 14.38
CA ARG A 240 6.38 -24.46 15.57
C ARG A 240 7.81 -23.94 15.42
N GLU A 241 8.67 -24.77 14.89
CA GLU A 241 10.08 -24.46 14.70
C GLU A 241 10.60 -25.16 13.45
N LEU A 242 11.45 -24.46 12.71
CA LEU A 242 12.14 -24.96 11.53
C LEU A 242 13.58 -24.49 11.62
N LYS A 243 14.52 -25.42 11.50
CA LYS A 243 15.95 -25.17 11.50
C LYS A 243 16.61 -26.04 10.45
N TRP A 244 17.34 -25.44 9.53
CA TRP A 244 18.13 -26.21 8.58
C TRP A 244 19.40 -25.48 8.18
N GLU A 245 20.34 -26.27 7.68
CA GLU A 245 21.59 -25.82 7.12
C GLU A 245 21.77 -26.45 5.74
N HIS A 246 22.25 -25.68 4.78
CA HIS A 246 22.69 -26.22 3.51
C HIS A 246 23.97 -25.55 3.02
N TRP A 247 24.68 -26.30 2.19
CA TRP A 247 25.86 -25.86 1.46
C TRP A 247 25.46 -25.65 0.01
N ILE A 248 25.80 -24.47 -0.51
CA ILE A 248 25.66 -24.13 -1.92
C ILE A 248 27.04 -24.16 -2.53
N THR A 249 27.22 -24.96 -3.56
CA THR A 249 28.45 -25.06 -4.34
C THR A 249 28.17 -24.61 -5.76
N GLU A 250 28.84 -23.55 -6.18
CA GLU A 250 28.88 -23.09 -7.56
C GLU A 250 30.20 -23.52 -8.17
N ASN A 251 30.13 -24.32 -9.24
CA ASN A 251 31.30 -24.82 -9.95
C ASN A 251 31.51 -24.03 -11.24
N GLU A 252 32.65 -23.36 -11.34
CA GLU A 252 33.17 -22.74 -12.55
C GLU A 252 34.35 -23.56 -13.10
N GLU A 253 34.82 -23.24 -14.31
CA GLU A 253 35.90 -23.98 -14.99
C GLU A 253 37.19 -24.05 -14.16
N LEU A 254 37.50 -22.98 -13.42
CA LEU A 254 38.77 -22.82 -12.72
C LEU A 254 38.63 -22.72 -11.19
N ARG A 255 37.41 -22.66 -10.65
CA ARG A 255 37.18 -22.51 -9.21
C ARG A 255 35.82 -23.05 -8.79
N SER A 256 35.71 -23.44 -7.52
CA SER A 256 34.43 -23.78 -6.88
C SER A 256 34.20 -22.80 -5.73
N LEU A 257 33.07 -22.09 -5.76
CA LEU A 257 32.64 -21.21 -4.68
C LEU A 257 31.69 -22.01 -3.78
N ARG A 258 31.91 -21.93 -2.47
CA ARG A 258 31.11 -22.65 -1.48
C ARG A 258 30.60 -21.70 -0.41
N SER A 259 29.29 -21.71 -0.20
CA SER A 259 28.61 -20.89 0.82
C SER A 259 27.80 -21.77 1.75
N ARG A 260 27.88 -21.50 3.06
CA ARG A 260 27.06 -22.16 4.09
C ARG A 260 25.89 -21.27 4.41
N VAL A 261 24.67 -21.81 4.39
CA VAL A 261 23.46 -21.05 4.68
C VAL A 261 22.66 -21.75 5.77
N GLU A 262 22.45 -21.06 6.87
CA GLU A 262 21.64 -21.48 8.00
C GLU A 262 20.31 -20.71 7.98
N VAL A 263 19.21 -21.42 8.20
CA VAL A 263 17.87 -20.84 8.30
C VAL A 263 17.21 -21.31 9.56
N SER A 264 16.57 -20.39 10.26
CA SER A 264 15.68 -20.70 11.37
C SER A 264 14.39 -19.89 11.28
N ALA A 265 13.27 -20.52 11.61
CA ALA A 265 11.99 -19.88 11.77
C ALA A 265 11.32 -20.43 13.02
N GLN A 266 10.92 -19.55 13.94
CA GLN A 266 10.29 -19.92 15.20
C GLN A 266 8.95 -19.21 15.35
N LEU A 267 7.89 -19.96 15.63
CA LEU A 267 6.56 -19.43 15.87
C LEU A 267 6.58 -18.57 17.13
N LEU A 268 6.10 -17.32 17.00
CA LEU A 268 5.93 -16.42 18.13
C LEU A 268 4.77 -16.89 19.01
N SER A 269 4.92 -16.68 20.32
CA SER A 269 3.80 -16.87 21.24
C SER A 269 2.65 -15.90 20.92
N SER A 270 1.43 -16.26 21.34
CA SER A 270 0.26 -15.38 21.16
C SER A 270 0.44 -14.03 21.84
N GLU A 271 1.13 -13.98 22.98
CA GLU A 271 1.43 -12.76 23.73
C GLU A 271 2.44 -11.87 23.00
N GLU A 272 3.58 -12.43 22.54
CA GLU A 272 4.58 -11.68 21.77
C GLU A 272 3.98 -11.14 20.47
N PHE A 273 3.15 -11.92 19.78
CA PHE A 273 2.49 -11.50 18.55
C PHE A 273 1.47 -10.37 18.79
N ALA A 274 0.69 -10.44 19.88
CA ALA A 274 -0.25 -9.40 20.23
C ALA A 274 0.45 -8.06 20.55
N GLU A 275 1.56 -8.09 21.27
CA GLU A 275 2.35 -6.88 21.56
C GLU A 275 2.98 -6.30 20.29
N LEU A 276 3.45 -7.15 19.37
CA LEU A 276 3.97 -6.71 18.07
C LEU A 276 2.90 -5.98 17.25
N GLU A 277 1.69 -6.53 17.16
CA GLU A 277 0.57 -5.89 16.45
C GLU A 277 0.16 -4.56 17.10
N LYS A 278 0.14 -4.50 18.43
CA LYS A 278 -0.13 -3.27 19.17
C LYS A 278 0.92 -2.20 18.86
N ARG A 279 2.21 -2.55 18.89
CA ARG A 279 3.31 -1.64 18.54
C ARG A 279 3.22 -1.18 17.10
N ARG A 280 2.87 -2.07 16.16
CA ARG A 280 2.71 -1.75 14.73
C ARG A 280 1.56 -0.76 14.51
N LYS A 281 0.41 -0.98 15.16
CA LYS A 281 -0.73 -0.05 15.12
C LYS A 281 -0.37 1.31 15.71
N ALA A 282 0.27 1.34 16.87
CA ALA A 282 0.71 2.59 17.50
C ALA A 282 1.69 3.38 16.61
N ALA A 283 2.67 2.70 16.00
CA ALA A 283 3.61 3.33 15.08
C ALA A 283 2.93 3.87 13.80
N LEU A 284 1.92 3.17 13.27
CA LEU A 284 1.14 3.65 12.14
C LEU A 284 0.34 4.91 12.49
N GLU A 285 -0.32 4.92 13.65
CA GLU A 285 -1.08 6.08 14.11
C GLU A 285 -0.16 7.27 14.43
N GLU A 286 1.01 7.03 15.03
CA GLU A 286 2.02 8.08 15.23
C GLU A 286 2.53 8.63 13.89
N ALA A 287 2.81 7.77 12.91
CA ALA A 287 3.23 8.18 11.58
C ALA A 287 2.14 9.02 10.88
N LYS A 288 0.88 8.59 10.96
CA LYS A 288 -0.27 9.36 10.45
C LYS A 288 -0.39 10.71 11.15
N ALA A 289 -0.28 10.75 12.48
CA ALA A 289 -0.33 11.99 13.26
C ALA A 289 0.82 12.94 12.89
N ARG A 290 2.02 12.42 12.69
CA ARG A 290 3.19 13.19 12.25
C ARG A 290 2.99 13.76 10.85
N LEU A 291 2.45 12.96 9.92
CA LEU A 291 2.10 13.43 8.57
C LEU A 291 1.03 14.52 8.62
N ALA A 292 -0.02 14.32 9.44
CA ALA A 292 -1.06 15.33 9.64
C ALA A 292 -0.51 16.63 10.26
N GLN A 293 0.41 16.52 11.22
CA GLN A 293 1.08 17.69 11.81
C GLN A 293 1.99 18.41 10.80
N GLN A 294 2.72 17.67 9.97
CA GLN A 294 3.53 18.26 8.89
C GLN A 294 2.70 18.91 7.80
N GLN A 295 1.48 18.43 7.57
CA GLN A 295 0.51 18.98 6.62
C GLN A 295 -0.31 20.12 7.21
N LYS A 296 -0.27 20.34 8.54
CA LYS A 296 -0.99 21.43 9.17
C LYS A 296 -0.44 22.77 8.68
N ALA A 297 -1.33 23.59 8.10
CA ALA A 297 -0.98 24.91 7.65
C ALA A 297 -0.44 25.76 8.83
N GLN A 298 0.59 26.54 8.58
CA GLN A 298 1.20 27.42 9.58
C GLN A 298 1.02 28.88 9.16
N PRO A 299 0.65 29.78 10.08
CA PRO A 299 0.53 31.20 9.74
C PRO A 299 1.87 31.76 9.23
N LEU A 300 1.80 32.76 8.35
CA LEU A 300 2.96 33.55 7.96
C LEU A 300 3.34 34.49 9.11
N GLY A 301 4.64 34.64 9.36
CA GLY A 301 5.17 35.59 10.32
C GLY A 301 5.01 37.05 9.85
N PRO A 302 5.24 38.03 10.75
CA PRO A 302 5.14 39.45 10.40
C PRO A 302 6.09 39.82 9.25
N GLY A 303 5.56 40.38 8.16
CA GLY A 303 6.34 40.79 6.98
C GLY A 303 6.80 39.64 6.08
N GLU A 304 6.54 38.38 6.44
CA GLU A 304 6.98 37.21 5.65
C GLU A 304 6.24 37.16 4.30
N LYS A 305 4.95 37.52 4.29
CA LYS A 305 4.12 37.51 3.08
C LYS A 305 4.69 38.41 1.98
N GLU A 306 5.11 39.62 2.34
CA GLU A 306 5.69 40.60 1.41
C GLU A 306 7.02 40.09 0.85
N VAL A 307 7.86 39.47 1.70
CA VAL A 307 9.12 38.84 1.26
C VAL A 307 8.85 37.71 0.27
N LEU A 308 7.88 36.84 0.56
CA LEU A 308 7.53 35.72 -0.32
C LEU A 308 7.01 36.22 -1.68
N ILE A 309 6.20 37.29 -1.71
CA ILE A 309 5.74 37.91 -2.97
C ILE A 309 6.93 38.40 -3.81
N GLU A 310 7.92 39.04 -3.20
CA GLU A 310 9.11 39.50 -3.93
C GLU A 310 10.00 38.33 -4.38
N GLU A 311 10.11 37.27 -3.59
CA GLU A 311 10.81 36.04 -4.00
C GLU A 311 10.15 35.36 -5.21
N LEU A 312 8.81 35.35 -5.28
CA LEU A 312 8.08 34.83 -6.45
C LEU A 312 8.39 35.62 -7.73
N LYS A 313 8.71 36.92 -7.62
CA LYS A 313 9.05 37.80 -8.75
C LYS A 313 10.53 37.80 -9.12
N SER A 314 11.39 37.19 -8.30
CA SER A 314 12.85 37.33 -8.40
C SER A 314 13.51 36.71 -9.64
N GLY A 315 12.79 35.88 -10.40
CA GLY A 315 13.33 35.14 -11.55
C GLY A 315 14.29 33.99 -11.18
N ASP A 316 14.70 33.89 -9.92
CA ASP A 316 15.50 32.79 -9.40
C ASP A 316 14.60 31.59 -9.06
N PHE A 317 14.80 30.48 -9.75
CA PHE A 317 13.97 29.28 -9.56
C PHE A 317 13.90 28.78 -8.12
N PHE A 318 15.03 28.78 -7.39
CA PHE A 318 15.04 28.24 -6.03
C PHE A 318 14.29 29.15 -5.06
N ARG A 319 14.40 30.47 -5.25
CA ARG A 319 13.61 31.46 -4.49
C ARG A 319 12.13 31.32 -4.82
N GLN A 320 11.77 31.31 -6.10
CA GLN A 320 10.38 31.15 -6.54
C GLN A 320 9.76 29.84 -6.04
N PHE A 321 10.49 28.73 -6.15
CA PHE A 321 10.03 27.42 -5.70
C PHE A 321 9.81 27.36 -4.19
N ARG A 322 10.78 27.85 -3.39
CA ARG A 322 10.66 27.88 -1.93
C ARG A 322 9.51 28.78 -1.48
N ALA A 323 9.36 29.95 -2.11
CA ALA A 323 8.28 30.86 -1.80
C ALA A 323 6.90 30.24 -2.09
N ALA A 324 6.74 29.61 -3.26
CA ALA A 324 5.50 28.94 -3.62
C ALA A 324 5.18 27.76 -2.69
N GLU A 325 6.16 26.91 -2.34
CA GLU A 325 5.94 25.81 -1.38
C GLU A 325 5.63 26.31 0.03
N ARG A 326 6.24 27.42 0.47
CA ARG A 326 5.93 28.04 1.77
C ARG A 326 4.49 28.56 1.80
N LEU A 327 4.04 29.22 0.73
CA LEU A 327 2.68 29.72 0.58
C LEU A 327 1.65 28.60 0.49
N ALA A 328 1.98 27.48 -0.16
CA ALA A 328 1.10 26.31 -0.23
C ALA A 328 0.83 25.65 1.13
N ARG A 329 1.72 25.87 2.11
CA ARG A 329 1.58 25.37 3.50
C ARG A 329 1.22 26.47 4.48
N ALA A 330 0.93 27.67 3.99
CA ALA A 330 0.54 28.79 4.83
C ALA A 330 -0.96 28.78 5.09
N GLU A 331 -1.38 29.26 6.27
CA GLU A 331 -2.76 29.69 6.45
C GLU A 331 -3.02 30.91 5.57
N ARG A 332 -4.19 30.97 4.91
CA ARG A 332 -4.56 32.10 4.07
C ARG A 332 -4.68 33.36 4.93
N GLN A 333 -3.94 34.41 4.56
CA GLN A 333 -4.00 35.72 5.21
C GLN A 333 -4.42 36.78 4.22
N GLU A 334 -5.45 37.56 4.54
CA GLU A 334 -5.89 38.65 3.68
C GLU A 334 -4.92 39.85 3.72
N PRO A 335 -4.78 40.62 2.63
CA PRO A 335 -5.43 40.45 1.31
C PRO A 335 -4.77 39.36 0.45
N ALA A 336 -5.53 38.42 -0.11
CA ALA A 336 -4.97 37.32 -0.90
C ALA A 336 -4.55 37.72 -2.33
N GLU A 337 -5.14 38.76 -2.91
CA GLU A 337 -4.91 39.21 -4.28
C GLU A 337 -3.43 39.37 -4.66
N PRO A 338 -2.57 40.09 -3.90
CA PRO A 338 -1.18 40.27 -4.29
C PRO A 338 -0.38 38.98 -4.39
N VAL A 339 -0.70 37.98 -3.53
CA VAL A 339 -0.07 36.66 -3.58
C VAL A 339 -0.58 35.89 -4.79
N CYS A 340 -1.89 35.94 -5.05
CA CYS A 340 -2.49 35.31 -6.20
C CYS A 340 -1.86 35.80 -7.51
N GLU A 341 -1.79 37.13 -7.70
CA GLU A 341 -1.22 37.76 -8.89
C GLU A 341 0.25 37.40 -9.09
N ALA A 342 1.05 37.31 -8.01
CA ALA A 342 2.45 36.89 -8.09
C ALA A 342 2.62 35.41 -8.48
N LEU A 343 1.66 34.55 -8.17
CA LEU A 343 1.69 33.12 -8.51
C LEU A 343 1.25 32.82 -9.93
N LEU A 344 0.36 33.65 -10.53
CA LEU A 344 -0.23 33.37 -11.84
C LEU A 344 0.79 33.18 -12.97
N PRO A 345 1.83 34.03 -13.14
CA PRO A 345 2.83 33.84 -14.19
C PRO A 345 3.61 32.51 -14.06
N LEU A 346 3.74 31.98 -12.84
CA LEU A 346 4.49 30.76 -12.58
C LEU A 346 3.79 29.50 -13.08
N LEU A 347 2.47 29.56 -13.30
CA LEU A 347 1.71 28.47 -13.95
C LEU A 347 2.15 28.25 -15.40
N GLU A 348 2.80 29.23 -16.03
CA GLU A 348 3.27 29.15 -17.42
C GLU A 348 4.76 28.84 -17.52
N SER A 349 5.45 28.65 -16.39
CA SER A 349 6.88 28.33 -16.37
C SER A 349 7.18 27.07 -17.18
N GLU A 350 8.27 27.06 -17.95
CA GLU A 350 8.78 25.85 -18.61
C GLU A 350 9.10 24.72 -17.61
N ARG A 351 9.43 25.09 -16.37
CA ARG A 351 9.79 24.14 -15.31
C ARG A 351 8.55 23.54 -14.67
N GLY A 352 8.27 22.27 -14.95
CA GLY A 352 7.10 21.57 -14.43
C GLY A 352 7.01 21.52 -12.89
N THR A 353 8.14 21.51 -12.19
CA THR A 353 8.19 21.58 -10.71
C THR A 353 7.72 22.94 -10.19
N LEU A 354 8.06 24.03 -10.86
CA LEU A 354 7.64 25.37 -10.49
C LEU A 354 6.16 25.58 -10.78
N ARG A 355 5.66 25.10 -11.93
CA ARG A 355 4.21 25.10 -12.24
C ARG A 355 3.41 24.39 -11.15
N LEU A 356 3.89 23.22 -10.71
CA LEU A 356 3.23 22.45 -9.66
C LEU A 356 3.22 23.17 -8.31
N ALA A 357 4.36 23.76 -7.90
CA ALA A 357 4.44 24.53 -6.67
C ALA A 357 3.48 25.73 -6.68
N ALA A 358 3.41 26.46 -7.80
CA ALA A 358 2.49 27.58 -7.97
C ALA A 358 1.02 27.13 -7.93
N ALA A 359 0.67 26.04 -8.63
CA ALA A 359 -0.68 25.50 -8.62
C ALA A 359 -1.12 25.04 -7.21
N ARG A 360 -0.22 24.42 -6.43
CA ARG A 360 -0.47 24.08 -5.02
C ARG A 360 -0.73 25.32 -4.17
N ALA A 361 0.08 26.36 -4.31
CA ALA A 361 -0.10 27.60 -3.58
C ALA A 361 -1.45 28.26 -3.92
N LEU A 362 -1.86 28.22 -5.19
CA LEU A 362 -3.15 28.76 -5.62
C LEU A 362 -4.36 28.01 -5.04
N VAL A 363 -4.24 26.76 -4.58
CA VAL A 363 -5.32 26.10 -3.83
C VAL A 363 -5.72 26.89 -2.58
N VAL A 364 -4.74 27.56 -1.94
CA VAL A 364 -4.96 28.37 -0.74
C VAL A 364 -5.23 29.84 -1.11
N TRP A 365 -4.46 30.37 -2.06
CA TRP A 365 -4.35 31.80 -2.33
C TRP A 365 -5.13 32.27 -3.56
N ALA A 366 -5.79 31.40 -4.31
CA ALA A 366 -6.56 31.82 -5.47
C ALA A 366 -7.66 32.80 -5.08
N THR A 367 -7.85 33.79 -5.94
CA THR A 367 -8.94 34.76 -5.90
C THR A 367 -9.68 34.70 -7.25
N PRO A 368 -10.86 35.33 -7.39
CA PRO A 368 -11.63 35.27 -8.63
C PRO A 368 -10.89 35.73 -9.89
N THR A 369 -9.81 36.52 -9.76
CA THR A 369 -8.98 36.95 -10.90
C THR A 369 -8.17 35.79 -11.52
N ALA A 370 -7.91 34.72 -10.76
CA ALA A 370 -7.16 33.56 -11.23
C ALA A 370 -7.94 32.63 -12.18
N LYS A 371 -9.27 32.79 -12.28
CA LYS A 371 -10.16 31.82 -12.97
C LYS A 371 -9.67 31.46 -14.37
N ALA A 372 -9.34 32.44 -15.20
CA ALA A 372 -8.91 32.21 -16.58
C ALA A 372 -7.65 31.32 -16.65
N LYS A 373 -6.60 31.68 -15.91
CA LYS A 373 -5.34 30.91 -15.88
C LYS A 373 -5.50 29.53 -15.24
N LEU A 374 -6.38 29.40 -14.25
CA LEU A 374 -6.69 28.10 -13.64
C LEU A 374 -7.44 27.18 -14.61
N LEU A 375 -8.34 27.72 -15.46
CA LEU A 375 -8.99 26.96 -16.53
C LEU A 375 -7.96 26.45 -17.55
N ASP A 376 -7.01 27.30 -17.94
CA ASP A 376 -5.93 26.91 -18.86
C ASP A 376 -5.05 25.81 -18.25
N ALA A 377 -4.63 25.97 -16.99
CA ALA A 377 -3.83 24.99 -16.26
C ALA A 377 -4.58 23.66 -16.05
N LEU A 378 -5.89 23.72 -15.85
CA LEU A 378 -6.76 22.55 -15.76
C LEU A 378 -6.85 21.79 -17.09
N GLN A 379 -6.63 22.44 -18.24
CA GLN A 379 -6.59 21.78 -19.54
C GLN A 379 -5.19 21.22 -19.89
N ASP A 380 -4.14 21.61 -19.15
CA ASP A 380 -2.78 21.17 -19.43
C ASP A 380 -2.61 19.66 -19.21
N ARG A 381 -2.46 18.92 -20.33
CA ARG A 381 -2.20 17.47 -20.31
C ARG A 381 -0.73 17.12 -20.13
N ARG A 382 0.19 18.07 -20.22
CA ARG A 382 1.64 17.83 -20.07
C ARG A 382 2.02 17.43 -18.65
N ASN A 383 1.24 17.89 -17.66
CA ASN A 383 1.45 17.54 -16.25
C ASN A 383 0.12 17.34 -15.52
N PRO A 384 -0.37 16.10 -15.41
CA PRO A 384 -1.63 15.78 -14.72
C PRO A 384 -1.67 16.25 -13.26
N LEU A 385 -0.52 16.36 -12.59
CA LEU A 385 -0.46 16.87 -11.22
C LEU A 385 -0.80 18.37 -11.15
N VAL A 386 -0.36 19.15 -12.13
CA VAL A 386 -0.70 20.58 -12.23
C VAL A 386 -2.20 20.74 -12.49
N ALA A 387 -2.75 19.98 -13.44
CA ALA A 387 -4.18 20.01 -13.72
C ALA A 387 -5.03 19.61 -12.49
N GLY A 388 -4.59 18.61 -11.73
CA GLY A 388 -5.24 18.21 -10.48
C GLY A 388 -5.23 19.32 -9.41
N GLN A 389 -4.13 20.09 -9.28
CA GLN A 389 -4.09 21.22 -8.35
C GLN A 389 -4.91 22.42 -8.84
N ALA A 390 -4.87 22.71 -10.15
CA ALA A 390 -5.70 23.76 -10.75
C ALA A 390 -7.20 23.46 -10.58
N MET A 391 -7.60 22.20 -10.69
CA MET A 391 -8.94 21.72 -10.37
C MET A 391 -9.33 22.07 -8.93
N LEU A 392 -8.50 21.72 -7.95
CA LEU A 392 -8.80 22.02 -6.54
C LEU A 392 -8.87 23.53 -6.27
N ALA A 393 -8.01 24.33 -6.91
CA ALA A 393 -8.01 25.78 -6.78
C ALA A 393 -9.25 26.43 -7.42
N ILE A 394 -9.86 25.83 -8.44
CA ILE A 394 -11.01 26.42 -9.15
C ILE A 394 -12.37 26.03 -8.55
N VAL A 395 -12.46 24.91 -7.82
CA VAL A 395 -13.70 24.43 -7.19
C VAL A 395 -14.43 25.50 -6.37
N PRO A 396 -13.76 26.29 -5.49
CA PRO A 396 -14.44 27.31 -4.68
C PRO A 396 -15.16 28.39 -5.49
N PHE A 397 -14.83 28.55 -6.78
CA PHE A 397 -15.46 29.53 -7.66
C PHE A 397 -16.71 29.01 -8.39
N ALA A 398 -17.04 27.72 -8.25
CA ALA A 398 -18.22 27.06 -8.79
C ALA A 398 -18.54 27.43 -10.27
N SER A 399 -17.52 27.43 -11.12
CA SER A 399 -17.63 27.82 -12.53
C SER A 399 -18.24 26.68 -13.38
N PRO A 400 -19.31 26.93 -14.16
CA PRO A 400 -19.84 25.97 -15.13
C PRO A 400 -18.80 25.54 -16.18
N GLU A 401 -17.92 26.46 -16.59
CA GLU A 401 -16.83 26.17 -17.53
C GLU A 401 -15.82 25.18 -16.93
N ALA A 402 -15.47 25.37 -15.66
CA ALA A 402 -14.63 24.41 -14.93
C ALA A 402 -15.31 23.04 -14.85
N ALA A 403 -16.61 23.00 -14.57
CA ALA A 403 -17.36 21.75 -14.51
C ALA A 403 -17.36 21.01 -15.85
N GLU A 404 -17.47 21.70 -16.98
CA GLU A 404 -17.37 21.10 -18.32
C GLU A 404 -16.03 20.41 -18.52
N ILE A 405 -14.92 21.09 -18.19
CA ILE A 405 -13.58 20.55 -18.37
C ILE A 405 -13.35 19.36 -17.42
N ILE A 406 -13.75 19.48 -16.15
CA ILE A 406 -13.57 18.42 -15.13
C ILE A 406 -14.40 17.19 -15.49
N ALA A 407 -15.65 17.36 -15.93
CA ALA A 407 -16.51 16.25 -16.35
C ALA A 407 -15.91 15.52 -17.56
N GLY A 408 -15.42 16.26 -18.55
CA GLY A 408 -14.73 15.68 -19.71
C GLY A 408 -13.46 14.89 -19.37
N ARG A 409 -12.87 15.15 -18.20
CA ARG A 409 -11.63 14.52 -17.71
C ARG A 409 -11.83 13.66 -16.46
N ILE A 410 -13.07 13.26 -16.14
CA ILE A 410 -13.40 12.61 -14.87
C ILE A 410 -12.64 11.30 -14.61
N ASN A 411 -12.22 10.61 -15.67
CA ASN A 411 -11.43 9.37 -15.58
C ASN A 411 -9.91 9.60 -15.61
N GLU A 412 -9.46 10.79 -16.01
CA GLU A 412 -8.04 11.17 -16.03
C GLU A 412 -7.60 11.80 -14.70
N LEU A 413 -8.54 12.43 -13.98
CA LEU A 413 -8.28 13.20 -12.77
C LEU A 413 -8.87 12.47 -11.55
N PRO A 414 -8.04 11.91 -10.64
CA PRO A 414 -8.51 11.09 -9.53
C PRO A 414 -9.54 11.76 -8.61
N GLN A 415 -9.46 13.08 -8.44
CA GLN A 415 -10.34 13.86 -7.56
C GLN A 415 -11.52 14.54 -8.31
N ALA A 416 -11.69 14.31 -9.62
CA ALA A 416 -12.71 15.00 -10.42
C ALA A 416 -14.14 14.75 -9.94
N ARG A 417 -14.45 13.52 -9.52
CA ARG A 417 -15.77 13.18 -8.97
C ARG A 417 -16.11 14.05 -7.76
N GLU A 418 -15.17 14.21 -6.84
CA GLU A 418 -15.38 15.00 -5.62
C GLU A 418 -15.41 16.49 -5.93
N ALA A 419 -14.54 16.96 -6.83
CA ALA A 419 -14.55 18.34 -7.30
C ALA A 419 -15.89 18.75 -7.93
N LEU A 420 -16.48 17.90 -8.79
CA LEU A 420 -17.79 18.16 -9.40
C LEU A 420 -18.92 18.19 -8.37
N LYS A 421 -18.87 17.33 -7.35
CA LYS A 421 -19.81 17.35 -6.23
C LYS A 421 -19.73 18.65 -5.44
N GLN A 422 -18.50 19.13 -5.19
CA GLN A 422 -18.26 20.39 -4.48
C GLN A 422 -18.66 21.63 -5.30
N ILE A 423 -18.50 21.60 -6.63
CA ILE A 423 -19.06 22.64 -7.52
C ILE A 423 -20.59 22.68 -7.38
N GLY A 424 -21.23 21.51 -7.24
CA GLY A 424 -22.66 21.42 -6.97
C GLY A 424 -23.54 21.59 -8.23
N PRO A 425 -24.74 22.17 -8.12
CA PRO A 425 -25.71 22.28 -9.23
C PRO A 425 -25.16 22.84 -10.56
N PRO A 426 -24.22 23.81 -10.59
CA PRO A 426 -23.62 24.28 -11.85
C PRO A 426 -22.95 23.18 -12.70
N ALA A 427 -22.57 22.05 -12.09
CA ALA A 427 -21.96 20.93 -12.79
C ALA A 427 -22.96 19.98 -13.47
N GLU A 428 -24.26 20.06 -13.13
CA GLU A 428 -25.25 19.09 -13.61
C GLU A 428 -25.27 18.96 -15.14
N GLU A 429 -25.35 20.09 -15.85
CA GLU A 429 -25.46 20.11 -17.31
C GLU A 429 -24.22 19.52 -18.00
N ALA A 430 -23.03 19.79 -17.45
CA ALA A 430 -21.76 19.26 -17.95
C ALA A 430 -21.69 17.73 -17.78
N VAL A 431 -22.09 17.24 -16.61
CA VAL A 431 -22.08 15.80 -16.28
C VAL A 431 -23.10 15.04 -17.14
N LEU A 432 -24.29 15.61 -17.35
CA LEU A 432 -25.32 15.03 -18.22
C LEU A 432 -24.83 14.92 -19.67
N ARG A 433 -24.21 15.98 -20.21
CA ARG A 433 -23.62 15.94 -21.57
C ARG A 433 -22.55 14.87 -21.70
N GLN A 434 -21.72 14.70 -20.67
CA GLN A 434 -20.63 13.72 -20.71
C GLN A 434 -21.13 12.28 -20.61
N LEU A 435 -22.28 12.04 -19.99
CA LEU A 435 -22.89 10.71 -19.86
C LEU A 435 -23.10 10.03 -21.23
N TYR A 436 -23.46 10.80 -22.25
CA TYR A 436 -23.64 10.30 -23.63
C TYR A 436 -22.33 10.09 -24.39
N ARG A 437 -21.23 10.70 -23.95
CA ARG A 437 -19.94 10.68 -24.64
C ARG A 437 -19.00 9.59 -24.16
N VAL A 438 -19.17 9.12 -22.92
CA VAL A 438 -18.34 8.05 -22.36
C VAL A 438 -18.97 6.66 -22.59
N PRO A 439 -18.14 5.61 -22.78
CA PRO A 439 -18.62 4.23 -22.83
C PRO A 439 -19.36 3.85 -21.55
N VAL A 440 -20.32 2.93 -21.66
CA VAL A 440 -21.18 2.50 -20.54
C VAL A 440 -20.38 2.08 -19.31
N GLY A 441 -19.31 1.30 -19.49
CA GLY A 441 -18.44 0.86 -18.39
C GLY A 441 -17.67 1.98 -17.67
N MET A 442 -17.67 3.20 -18.20
CA MET A 442 -16.98 4.37 -17.64
C MET A 442 -17.95 5.44 -17.10
N ARG A 443 -19.26 5.17 -17.09
CA ARG A 443 -20.29 6.10 -16.59
C ARG A 443 -20.39 6.17 -15.08
N THR A 444 -19.85 5.20 -14.36
CA THR A 444 -20.00 5.06 -12.89
C THR A 444 -19.69 6.35 -12.13
N SER A 445 -18.56 7.01 -12.44
CA SER A 445 -18.16 8.26 -11.78
C SER A 445 -19.12 9.42 -12.08
N LEU A 446 -19.70 9.49 -13.29
CA LEU A 446 -20.67 10.53 -13.65
C LEU A 446 -22.01 10.28 -12.97
N LEU A 447 -22.48 9.03 -12.93
CA LEU A 447 -23.71 8.64 -12.23
C LEU A 447 -23.61 8.91 -10.72
N ASP A 448 -22.45 8.65 -10.11
CA ASP A 448 -22.18 9.03 -8.72
C ASP A 448 -22.29 10.54 -8.47
N VAL A 449 -21.83 11.36 -9.41
CA VAL A 449 -21.94 12.82 -9.33
C VAL A 449 -23.41 13.22 -9.45
N LEU A 450 -24.14 12.72 -10.47
CA LEU A 450 -25.56 13.02 -10.66
C LEU A 450 -26.41 12.59 -9.46
N GLY A 451 -26.09 11.46 -8.82
CA GLY A 451 -26.77 11.05 -7.58
C GLY A 451 -26.66 12.10 -6.46
N ALA A 452 -25.52 12.80 -6.38
CA ALA A 452 -25.27 13.82 -5.36
C ALA A 452 -25.82 15.21 -5.71
N ILE A 453 -25.73 15.63 -6.98
CA ILE A 453 -26.06 17.01 -7.39
C ILE A 453 -27.32 17.11 -8.27
N GLY A 454 -27.72 16.03 -8.94
CA GLY A 454 -28.69 16.02 -10.02
C GLY A 454 -30.11 16.42 -9.60
N THR A 455 -30.78 17.18 -10.45
CA THR A 455 -32.12 17.73 -10.22
C THR A 455 -33.17 16.95 -11.02
N GLU A 456 -34.36 17.52 -11.19
CA GLU A 456 -35.42 16.94 -12.03
C GLU A 456 -34.95 16.68 -13.47
N LYS A 457 -34.06 17.52 -14.00
CA LYS A 457 -33.45 17.33 -15.33
C LYS A 457 -32.69 16.00 -15.40
N SER A 458 -31.88 15.72 -14.39
CA SER A 458 -31.18 14.43 -14.29
C SER A 458 -32.16 13.26 -14.20
N LEU A 459 -33.26 13.40 -13.46
CA LEU A 459 -34.27 12.34 -13.35
C LEU A 459 -34.92 12.02 -14.70
N GLU A 460 -35.24 13.03 -15.50
CA GLU A 460 -35.82 12.86 -16.84
C GLU A 460 -34.85 12.09 -17.74
N VAL A 461 -33.59 12.52 -17.80
CA VAL A 461 -32.54 11.88 -18.62
C VAL A 461 -32.28 10.44 -18.17
N LEU A 462 -32.06 10.21 -16.87
CA LEU A 462 -31.76 8.88 -16.33
C LEU A 462 -32.95 7.91 -16.51
N SER A 463 -34.18 8.39 -16.33
CA SER A 463 -35.38 7.59 -16.59
C SER A 463 -35.53 7.24 -18.07
N GLY A 464 -35.14 8.15 -18.96
CA GLY A 464 -35.05 7.89 -20.40
C GLY A 464 -34.04 6.79 -20.73
N LEU A 465 -32.87 6.80 -20.09
CA LEU A 465 -31.84 5.77 -20.27
C LEU A 465 -32.31 4.38 -19.81
N LEU A 466 -33.04 4.28 -18.69
CA LEU A 466 -33.57 3.00 -18.21
C LEU A 466 -34.51 2.30 -19.20
N LYS A 467 -35.22 3.05 -20.06
CA LYS A 467 -36.08 2.49 -21.10
C LYS A 467 -35.31 1.76 -22.19
N GLN A 468 -34.00 1.98 -22.30
CA GLN A 468 -33.13 1.37 -23.30
C GLN A 468 -32.45 0.08 -22.82
N GLU A 469 -32.84 -0.43 -21.64
CA GLU A 469 -32.24 -1.60 -20.99
C GLU A 469 -30.69 -1.57 -20.92
N PRO A 470 -30.11 -0.53 -20.33
CA PRO A 470 -28.67 -0.33 -20.37
C PRO A 470 -27.94 -1.30 -19.42
N ILE A 471 -26.71 -1.67 -19.76
CA ILE A 471 -25.88 -2.59 -18.95
C ILE A 471 -25.62 -2.04 -17.54
N ASP A 472 -25.52 -0.71 -17.39
CA ASP A 472 -25.31 0.00 -16.12
C ASP A 472 -26.62 0.34 -15.38
N ARG A 473 -27.73 -0.35 -15.70
CA ARG A 473 -29.05 -0.20 -15.04
C ARG A 473 -28.97 -0.08 -13.51
N PRO A 474 -28.26 -0.96 -12.76
CA PRO A 474 -28.21 -0.87 -11.30
C PRO A 474 -27.68 0.48 -10.80
N LYS A 475 -26.69 1.04 -11.50
CA LYS A 475 -26.06 2.31 -11.12
C LYS A 475 -26.94 3.51 -11.47
N ILE A 476 -27.68 3.44 -12.57
CA ILE A 476 -28.67 4.46 -12.94
C ILE A 476 -29.81 4.50 -11.92
N GLU A 477 -30.31 3.34 -11.50
CA GLU A 477 -31.36 3.22 -10.47
C GLU A 477 -30.89 3.74 -9.10
N GLU A 478 -29.63 3.47 -8.72
CA GLU A 478 -29.00 4.03 -7.52
C GLU A 478 -28.96 5.57 -7.57
N ALA A 479 -28.53 6.15 -8.69
CA ALA A 479 -28.48 7.59 -8.87
C ALA A 479 -29.87 8.25 -8.79
N ILE A 480 -30.89 7.67 -9.45
CA ILE A 480 -32.29 8.14 -9.36
C ILE A 480 -32.79 8.09 -7.92
N ARG A 481 -32.50 7.00 -7.20
CA ARG A 481 -32.90 6.84 -5.80
C ARG A 481 -32.29 7.92 -4.92
N ALA A 482 -30.97 8.16 -5.07
CA ALA A 482 -30.26 9.20 -4.33
C ALA A 482 -30.85 10.60 -4.60
N ILE A 483 -31.14 10.93 -5.86
CA ILE A 483 -31.76 12.22 -6.22
C ILE A 483 -33.13 12.37 -5.55
N ARG A 484 -34.00 11.35 -5.65
CA ARG A 484 -35.35 11.39 -5.06
C ARG A 484 -35.33 11.48 -3.54
N GLN A 485 -34.44 10.75 -2.89
CA GLN A 485 -34.30 10.79 -1.44
C GLN A 485 -33.93 12.20 -0.97
N ARG A 486 -32.97 12.85 -1.64
CA ARG A 486 -32.58 14.24 -1.33
C ARG A 486 -33.71 15.25 -1.55
N GLN A 487 -34.53 15.06 -2.59
CA GLN A 487 -35.71 15.89 -2.83
C GLN A 487 -36.80 15.69 -1.75
N GLN A 488 -36.97 14.46 -1.24
CA GLN A 488 -37.90 14.16 -0.15
C GLN A 488 -37.43 14.72 1.21
N GLU A 489 -36.11 14.77 1.43
CA GLU A 489 -35.49 15.36 2.62
C GLU A 489 -35.51 16.91 2.59
N THR A 490 -35.90 17.54 1.47
CA THR A 490 -36.02 19.00 1.33
C THR A 490 -37.47 19.49 1.14
N PRO A 491 -38.40 19.40 2.11
CA PRO A 491 -39.70 20.07 2.02
C PRO A 491 -39.74 21.35 2.89
N GLY A 492 -39.70 22.52 2.24
CA GLY A 492 -40.23 23.79 2.76
C GLY A 492 -39.43 24.55 3.85
N MET A 493 -38.64 25.55 3.44
CA MET A 493 -38.47 26.78 4.23
C MET A 493 -39.26 27.90 3.53
N PRO A 494 -40.13 28.65 4.22
CA PRO A 494 -40.74 29.85 3.67
C PRO A 494 -39.67 30.94 3.50
N THR A 495 -39.70 31.62 2.37
CA THR A 495 -39.00 32.89 2.13
C THR A 495 -39.48 33.92 3.16
N ASN A 496 -38.75 34.11 4.25
CA ASN A 496 -38.98 35.24 5.12
C ASN A 496 -38.28 36.48 4.53
N SER A 497 -39.03 37.22 3.72
CA SER A 497 -38.75 38.61 3.45
C SER A 497 -38.93 39.41 4.74
N SER A 498 -37.87 39.54 5.53
CA SER A 498 -37.75 40.64 6.49
C SER A 498 -36.28 40.94 6.73
N ARG A 499 -35.82 41.93 5.96
CA ARG A 499 -34.68 42.79 6.28
C ARG A 499 -34.94 43.42 7.66
N PRO A 500 -33.95 43.49 8.55
CA PRO A 500 -33.81 44.65 9.41
C PRO A 500 -32.55 45.40 9.01
N GLU A 501 -32.74 46.63 8.54
CA GLU A 501 -31.69 47.62 8.51
C GLU A 501 -31.20 47.92 9.93
N ASN A 502 -29.88 48.06 10.04
CA ASN A 502 -29.12 48.91 10.95
C ASN A 502 -29.70 49.30 12.32
N GLY A 503 -28.89 48.97 13.34
CA GLY A 503 -28.47 49.99 14.30
C GLY A 503 -28.83 49.69 15.75
N LYS A 504 -27.82 49.25 16.53
CA LYS A 504 -27.32 50.01 17.68
C LYS A 504 -26.15 49.29 18.35
N ARG A 505 -25.06 50.04 18.49
CA ARG A 505 -24.02 49.82 19.49
C ARG A 505 -24.66 49.54 20.85
N GLN A 506 -24.19 48.53 21.57
CA GLN A 506 -24.07 48.63 23.02
C GLN A 506 -22.89 47.80 23.51
N ARG A 507 -22.03 48.51 24.24
CA ARG A 507 -20.89 48.03 25.01
C ARG A 507 -21.37 47.00 26.04
N ILE A 508 -20.58 45.96 26.28
CA ILE A 508 -20.56 45.31 27.59
C ILE A 508 -19.11 45.27 28.05
N THR A 509 -18.90 45.98 29.13
CA THR A 509 -17.69 46.14 29.94
C THR A 509 -17.46 44.94 30.84
N SER A 510 -16.19 44.84 31.23
CA SER A 510 -15.59 44.21 32.41
C SER A 510 -16.49 43.95 33.64
N ASP A 511 -16.00 42.97 34.41
CA ASP A 511 -16.25 42.66 35.82
C ASP A 511 -17.34 41.63 36.13
N PHE A 512 -16.92 40.43 36.57
CA PHE A 512 -17.00 40.10 38.00
C PHE A 512 -16.19 38.85 38.35
N ILE A 513 -15.30 39.04 39.32
CA ILE A 513 -14.59 38.02 40.10
C ILE A 513 -15.42 37.73 41.37
N ARG A 514 -15.28 36.50 41.90
CA ARG A 514 -15.42 36.01 43.29
C ARG A 514 -16.70 35.26 43.73
N GLY A 515 -16.41 34.15 44.42
CA GLY A 515 -17.21 33.49 45.46
C GLY A 515 -17.59 32.06 45.06
N GLU A 516 -17.25 30.99 45.78
CA GLU A 516 -16.58 30.86 47.08
C GLU A 516 -16.20 29.39 47.29
N ILE A 517 -15.21 29.17 48.17
CA ILE A 517 -14.77 27.90 48.71
C ILE A 517 -15.59 27.62 49.97
N ALA A 518 -16.21 26.44 50.07
CA ALA A 518 -16.39 25.64 51.29
C ALA A 518 -16.83 24.23 50.92
#